data_AF-A0A921KJC7-F1
#
_entry.id   AF-A0A921KJC7-F1
#
_cell.length_a   1.000
_cell.length_b   1.000
_cell.length_c   1.000
_cell.angle_alpha   90.00
_cell.angle_beta   90.00
_cell.angle_gamma   90.00
#
_symmetry.space_group_name_H-M   'P 1'
#
loop_
_entity.id
_entity.type
_entity.pdbx_description
1 polymer ?
#
loop_
_entity_poly.entity_id
_entity_poly.type
_entity_poly.pdbx_seq_one_letter_code
_entity_poly.pdbx_strand_id
1 'polypeptide(L)' 'EYDLSNKTIVPFVTNGGSSMSGTEEDMRNYLADKNVTVLDGLAVSRDDIEEDQSETVSNWLSELGFLN' A
#
# COMPACT_ATOMS: atom_id res chain seq x y z
N GLU A 1 -9.14 -19.15 4.83
CA GLU A 1 -9.11 -17.79 5.38
C GLU A 1 -7.75 -17.54 5.99
N TYR A 2 -7.24 -16.29 5.95
CA TYR A 2 -5.94 -15.92 6.51
C TYR A 2 -6.16 -15.06 7.76
N ASP A 3 -5.46 -15.38 8.85
CA ASP A 3 -5.44 -14.53 10.05
C ASP A 3 -4.37 -13.44 9.90
N LEU A 4 -4.83 -12.19 9.78
CA LEU A 4 -3.96 -11.01 9.66
C LEU A 4 -3.83 -10.26 11.00
N SER A 5 -4.33 -10.82 12.10
CA SER A 5 -4.20 -10.21 13.41
C SER A 5 -2.72 -10.06 13.79
N ASN A 6 -2.41 -8.92 14.41
CA ASN A 6 -1.08 -8.48 14.82
C ASN A 6 -0.09 -8.34 13.65
N LYS A 7 -0.58 -8.06 12.44
CA LYS A 7 0.25 -7.78 11.26
C LYS A 7 0.17 -6.30 10.88
N THR A 8 1.19 -5.85 10.16
CA THR A 8 1.16 -4.60 9.41
C THR A 8 0.94 -4.94 7.94
N ILE A 9 -0.05 -4.32 7.32
CA ILE A 9 -0.36 -4.45 5.90
C ILE A 9 0.08 -3.15 5.21
N VAL A 10 0.83 -3.32 4.12
CA VAL A 10 1.40 -2.24 3.33
C VAL A 10 0.96 -2.46 1.88
N PRO A 11 -0.17 -1.88 1.44
CA PRO A 11 -0.76 -2.18 0.15
C PRO A 11 -0.05 -1.44 -0.99
N PHE A 12 -0.04 -2.03 -2.18
CA PHE A 12 0.35 -1.33 -3.41
C PHE A 12 -0.55 -1.78 -4.56
N VAL A 13 -0.77 -0.90 -5.53
CA VAL A 13 -1.58 -1.17 -6.73
C VAL A 13 -0.95 -0.56 -7.96
N THR A 14 -1.29 -1.11 -9.12
CA THR A 14 -1.15 -0.41 -10.40
C THR A 14 -2.52 0.09 -10.81
N ASN A 15 -2.60 1.23 -11.48
CA ASN A 15 -3.89 1.84 -11.79
C ASN A 15 -3.91 2.55 -13.15
N GLY A 16 -5.09 2.65 -13.76
CA GLY A 16 -5.28 3.37 -15.03
C GLY A 16 -5.66 4.85 -14.89
N GLY A 17 -5.54 5.42 -13.68
CA GLY A 17 -5.90 6.81 -13.38
C GLY A 17 -6.60 7.02 -12.02
N SER A 18 -7.05 5.95 -11.35
CA SER A 18 -7.80 6.06 -10.09
C SER A 18 -6.91 6.18 -8.83
N SER A 19 -5.59 6.12 -8.97
CA SER A 19 -4.66 6.00 -7.84
C SER A 19 -5.08 4.84 -6.92
N MET A 20 -5.03 5.01 -5.60
CA MET A 20 -5.53 4.05 -4.61
C MET A 20 -7.06 3.98 -4.53
N SER A 21 -7.78 5.02 -4.97
CA SER A 21 -9.25 5.09 -4.94
C SER A 21 -9.89 4.75 -3.57
N GLY A 22 -9.22 5.08 -2.45
CA GLY A 22 -9.71 4.79 -1.10
C GLY A 22 -9.48 3.35 -0.62
N THR A 23 -8.73 2.53 -1.34
CA THR A 23 -8.51 1.11 -1.01
C THR A 23 -7.97 0.91 0.41
N GLU A 24 -6.98 1.69 0.84
CA GLU A 24 -6.44 1.62 2.20
C GLU A 24 -7.46 2.04 3.27
N GLU A 25 -8.37 2.98 2.95
CA GLU A 25 -9.45 3.37 3.85
C GLU A 25 -10.48 2.25 3.98
N ASP A 26 -10.90 1.65 2.87
CA ASP A 26 -11.78 0.48 2.87
C ASP A 26 -11.16 -0.68 3.65
N MET A 27 -9.86 -0.95 3.46
CA MET A 27 -9.15 -1.98 4.23
C MET A 27 -9.16 -1.67 5.72
N ARG A 28 -8.90 -0.41 6.14
CA ARG A 28 -8.99 0.01 7.54
C ARG A 28 -10.41 -0.19 8.09
N ASN A 29 -11.44 0.10 7.31
CA ASN A 29 -12.83 -0.09 7.70
C ASN A 29 -13.20 -1.57 7.85
N TYR A 30 -12.85 -2.42 6.89
CA TYR A 30 -13.13 -3.86 6.93
C TYR A 30 -12.37 -4.61 8.02
N LEU A 31 -11.24 -4.07 8.45
CA LEU A 31 -10.37 -4.68 9.44
C LEU A 31 -10.42 -3.97 10.81
N ALA A 32 -11.35 -3.03 10.99
CA ALA A 32 -11.43 -2.20 12.19
C ALA A 32 -11.67 -3.00 13.49
N ASP A 33 -12.24 -4.20 13.39
CA ASP A 33 -12.46 -5.11 14.51
C ASP A 33 -11.27 -6.04 14.81
N LYS A 34 -10.21 -5.98 13.99
CA LYS A 34 -8.99 -6.78 14.14
C LYS A 34 -7.85 -5.91 14.64
N ASN A 35 -6.95 -6.51 15.42
CA ASN A 35 -5.71 -5.84 15.82
C ASN A 35 -4.70 -5.84 14.67
N VAL A 36 -4.95 -5.07 13.61
CA VAL A 36 -4.10 -5.01 12.41
C VAL A 36 -3.85 -3.56 12.03
N THR A 37 -2.64 -3.27 11.57
CA THR A 37 -2.25 -1.93 11.11
C THR A 37 -2.25 -1.91 9.60
N VAL A 38 -2.99 -1.00 8.97
CA VAL A 38 -2.93 -0.76 7.52
C VAL A 38 -2.28 0.59 7.28
N LEU A 39 -1.13 0.58 6.63
CA LEU A 39 -0.39 1.81 6.26
C LEU A 39 -0.87 2.35 4.91
N ASP A 40 -0.49 3.59 4.62
CA ASP A 40 -0.77 4.20 3.33
C ASP A 40 -0.01 3.49 2.21
N GLY A 41 -0.72 3.25 1.11
CA GLY A 41 -0.23 2.43 0.02
C GLY A 41 0.47 3.22 -1.08
N LEU A 42 1.11 2.47 -1.98
CA LEU A 42 1.71 3.00 -3.20
C LEU A 42 0.81 2.70 -4.41
N ALA A 43 0.44 3.74 -5.15
CA ALA A 43 -0.24 3.60 -6.44
C ALA A 43 0.70 3.97 -7.58
N VAL A 44 1.02 2.99 -8.44
CA VAL A 44 1.82 3.22 -9.65
C VAL A 44 0.89 3.37 -10.86
N SER A 45 1.05 4.43 -11.65
CA SER A 45 0.25 4.66 -12.86
C SER A 45 0.63 3.65 -13.95
N ARG A 46 -0.35 3.25 -14.77
CA ARG A 46 -0.10 2.49 -16.01
C ARG A 46 0.86 3.22 -16.95
N ASP A 47 0.90 4.54 -16.87
CA ASP A 47 1.72 5.38 -17.74
C ASP A 47 3.21 5.36 -17.29
N ASP A 48 3.48 4.94 -16.04
CA ASP A 48 4.83 4.88 -15.45
C ASP A 48 5.34 3.44 -15.24
N ILE A 49 4.46 2.43 -15.30
CA ILE A 49 4.79 1.04 -14.92
C ILE A 49 5.85 0.38 -15.83
N GLU A 50 6.04 0.86 -17.05
CA GLU A 50 7.08 0.36 -17.96
C GLU A 50 8.49 0.84 -17.58
N GLU A 51 8.58 1.93 -16.80
CA GLU A 51 9.83 2.49 -16.30
C GLU A 51 10.28 1.80 -15.00
N ASP A 52 11.57 1.91 -14.66
CA ASP A 52 12.10 1.37 -13.40
C ASP A 52 11.50 2.10 -12.18
N GLN A 53 10.73 1.36 -11.39
CA GLN A 53 10.08 1.86 -10.17
C GLN A 53 10.90 1.63 -8.89
N SER A 54 12.16 1.18 -9.00
CA SER A 54 13.00 0.88 -7.83
C SER A 54 13.14 2.09 -6.90
N GLU A 55 13.39 3.29 -7.46
CA GLU A 55 13.48 4.52 -6.65
C GLU A 55 12.14 4.89 -6.02
N THR A 56 11.03 4.82 -6.78
CA THR A 56 9.67 5.06 -6.26
C THR A 56 9.36 4.16 -5.06
N VAL A 57 9.62 2.86 -5.19
CA VAL A 57 9.38 1.86 -4.14
C VAL A 57 10.32 2.09 -2.96
N SER A 58 11.60 2.36 -3.20
CA SER A 58 12.56 2.62 -2.12
C SER A 58 12.22 3.89 -1.34
N ASN A 59 11.80 4.96 -2.00
CA ASN A 59 11.40 6.20 -1.34
C ASN A 59 10.15 5.98 -0.48
N TRP A 60 9.11 5.34 -1.03
CA TRP A 60 7.91 4.99 -0.27
C TRP A 60 8.20 4.12 0.96
N LEU A 61 9.02 3.07 0.81
CA LEU A 61 9.41 2.23 1.95
C LEU A 61 10.26 2.99 2.98
N SER A 62 11.08 3.96 2.54
CA SER A 62 11.85 4.84 3.43
C SER A 62 10.92 5.78 4.23
N GLU A 63 9.92 6.37 3.58
CA GLU A 63 8.90 7.22 4.23
C GLU A 63 8.10 6.44 5.29
N LEU A 64 7.86 5.15 5.06
CA LEU A 64 7.24 4.24 6.03
C LEU A 64 8.20 3.74 7.12
N GLY A 65 9.50 4.06 7.04
CA GLY A 65 10.52 3.66 8.00
C GLY A 65 11.01 2.21 7.86
N PHE A 66 10.81 1.57 6.70
CA PHE A 66 11.27 0.21 6.43
C PHE A 66 12.68 0.14 5.81
N LEU A 67 13.14 1.22 5.20
CA LEU A 67 14.49 1.34 4.65
C LEU A 67 15.24 2.46 5.38
N ASN A 68 16.49 2.16 5.76
CA ASN A 68 17.45 3.08 6.36
C ASN A 68 18.72 3.12 5.50
#